data_AF-A0A2G9ULS7-F1
#
_entry.id   AF-A0A2G9ULS7-F1
#
_cell.length_a   1.000
_cell.length_b   1.000
_cell.length_c   1.000
_cell.angle_alpha   90.00
_cell.angle_beta   90.00
_cell.angle_gamma   90.00
#
_symmetry.space_group_name_H-M   'P 1'
#
loop_
_entity.id
_entity.type
_entity.pdbx_description
1 polymer ?
#
loop_
_entity_poly.entity_id
_entity_poly.type
_entity_poly.pdbx_seq_one_letter_code
_entity_poly.pdbx_strand_id
1 'polypeptide(L)'
;MSHCSVEELRTGLTNATKETHSLWEENKDLQGRFVNDLNEISRIQQAIAQLEREHRQDQLQHARHSMTEMQRRASQLYSVLTTKREEIVKKLNDGTNFVALLQNQLISDRLFDWKNRQKLAQVGVPFDNRDVTLDEIQMEFEFLAEQNWQLHMFASWTLDLLTRVQPEPVLKTQHKFVTEVRLLIGDKLGIRQHLVNTNVTVKIIAEEEAKLLSATQMNHKDIKTVGSISNDYEKMTMDERGHMAAKFNNSKLTRIAHRKPPPKGTTADMKCTVSAQAATDQKYALLFHISPFQLGTLGKFDVWTLSLPLMVTVHGSQDCDAQGAIVWHRAFASVSRSPGTTDITAVAWKDLGHVLRHKFTLFTGARRPLSDADLNYLSEKLLVPNVPDQKPITFHRFAKQNLRDDVSFSFWEWFFAIMQLIKQKLLKFWDEGWLVGFISKHDASQSMMMSSHSTFLLRFSDTQTGAVSIGFVCEDDDGQKVPFHLAPFSIKDLDQLSLAQRIASCPQLKEIKRGSAML
;
A
#
# COMPACT_ATOMS: atom_id res chain seq x y z
N MET A 1 -22.99 44.17 6.99
CA MET A 1 -21.62 43.67 7.25
C MET A 1 -20.67 44.80 6.91
N SER A 2 -19.60 45.03 7.67
CA SER A 2 -18.59 46.02 7.30
C SER A 2 -17.88 45.55 6.02
N HIS A 3 -17.83 46.40 4.99
CA HIS A 3 -16.93 46.17 3.86
C HIS A 3 -15.50 46.29 4.38
N CYS A 4 -14.79 45.18 4.48
CA CYS A 4 -13.34 45.22 4.68
C CYS A 4 -12.72 45.80 3.39
N SER A 5 -11.77 46.70 3.56
CA SER A 5 -11.02 47.29 2.46
C SER A 5 -9.96 46.32 1.93
N VAL A 6 -9.58 46.51 0.65
CA VAL A 6 -8.51 45.74 0.02
C VAL A 6 -7.22 45.82 0.85
N GLU A 7 -6.88 46.99 1.39
CA GLU A 7 -5.67 47.18 2.20
C GLU A 7 -5.72 46.44 3.55
N GLU A 8 -6.89 46.35 4.20
CA GLU A 8 -7.06 45.54 5.42
C GLU A 8 -6.95 44.05 5.12
N LEU A 9 -7.52 43.56 4.01
CA LEU A 9 -7.37 42.16 3.59
C LEU A 9 -5.93 41.84 3.16
N ARG A 10 -5.25 42.78 2.47
CA ARG A 10 -3.85 42.69 2.06
C ARG A 10 -2.91 42.65 3.27
N THR A 11 -3.17 43.50 4.26
CA THR A 11 -2.47 43.50 5.55
C THR A 11 -2.77 42.22 6.34
N GLY A 12 -4.02 41.78 6.39
CA GLY A 12 -4.45 40.54 7.03
C GLY A 12 -3.78 39.30 6.43
N LEU A 13 -3.74 39.20 5.10
CA LEU A 13 -3.04 38.12 4.38
C LEU A 13 -1.52 38.20 4.59
N THR A 14 -0.92 39.39 4.48
CA THR A 14 0.51 39.60 4.76
C THR A 14 0.88 39.13 6.17
N ASN A 15 0.07 39.48 7.16
CA ASN A 15 0.29 39.09 8.55
C ASN A 15 0.03 37.59 8.75
N ALA A 16 -1.04 37.02 8.18
CA ALA A 16 -1.31 35.58 8.25
C ALA A 16 -0.18 34.75 7.62
N THR A 17 0.38 35.15 6.48
CA THR A 17 1.52 34.46 5.84
C THR A 17 2.82 34.65 6.63
N LYS A 18 3.12 35.87 7.11
CA LYS A 18 4.30 36.13 7.96
C LYS A 18 4.23 35.43 9.30
N GLU A 19 3.05 35.39 9.93
CA GLU A 19 2.81 34.63 11.16
C GLU A 19 2.85 33.14 10.88
N THR A 20 2.29 32.63 9.78
CA THR A 20 2.46 31.21 9.39
C THR A 20 3.94 30.88 9.17
N HIS A 21 4.72 31.78 8.56
CA HIS A 21 6.16 31.59 8.38
C HIS A 21 6.93 31.68 9.70
N SER A 22 6.63 32.65 10.59
CA SER A 22 7.24 32.76 11.92
C SER A 22 6.88 31.54 12.77
N LEU A 23 5.62 31.13 12.77
CA LEU A 23 5.17 29.91 13.46
C LEU A 23 5.77 28.66 12.84
N TRP A 24 5.99 28.61 11.52
CA TRP A 24 6.75 27.53 10.88
C TRP A 24 8.26 27.67 11.10
N GLU A 25 8.77 28.83 11.51
CA GLU A 25 10.15 29.10 11.98
C GLU A 25 10.30 29.14 13.53
N GLU A 26 9.22 28.90 14.29
CA GLU A 26 9.16 28.63 15.75
C GLU A 26 8.80 27.16 16.05
N ASN A 27 7.86 26.60 15.30
CA ASN A 27 7.89 25.21 14.86
C ASN A 27 8.98 25.00 13.78
N LYS A 28 9.85 26.00 13.56
CA LYS A 28 11.28 26.07 13.13
C LYS A 28 12.31 26.05 14.24
N ASP A 29 11.92 26.27 15.50
CA ASP A 29 12.83 26.56 16.63
C ASP A 29 12.85 25.49 17.76
N LEU A 30 11.94 24.50 17.77
CA LEU A 30 11.85 23.44 18.79
C LEU A 30 12.16 21.93 18.32
N GLN A 31 12.06 21.47 17.03
CA GLN A 31 12.70 20.26 16.30
C GLN A 31 14.19 20.62 16.16
N GLY A 32 14.80 21.21 17.19
CA GLY A 32 16.26 21.21 17.36
C GLY A 32 16.55 20.93 18.80
N ARG A 33 16.04 21.81 19.64
CA ARG A 33 16.10 21.76 21.10
C ARG A 33 15.70 20.37 21.65
N PHE A 34 14.51 19.83 21.38
CA PHE A 34 13.98 18.64 22.09
C PHE A 34 14.56 17.23 21.75
N VAL A 35 15.17 16.98 20.59
CA VAL A 35 15.94 15.74 20.29
C VAL A 35 17.44 16.01 20.23
N ASN A 36 17.91 17.27 20.27
CA ASN A 36 19.18 17.51 20.95
C ASN A 36 19.03 17.11 22.42
N ASP A 37 17.92 17.48 23.10
CA ASP A 37 17.59 17.01 24.45
C ASP A 37 17.39 15.47 24.49
N LEU A 38 16.72 14.80 23.53
CA LEU A 38 16.63 13.32 23.51
C LEU A 38 17.97 12.64 23.20
N ASN A 39 18.79 13.18 22.31
CA ASN A 39 20.13 12.64 22.03
C ASN A 39 21.00 12.75 23.29
N GLU A 40 20.86 13.84 24.04
CA GLU A 40 21.54 14.02 25.33
C GLU A 40 20.98 13.10 26.41
N ILE A 41 19.66 12.92 26.50
CA ILE A 41 19.04 11.88 27.35
C ILE A 41 19.61 10.50 27.00
N SER A 42 19.78 10.18 25.70
CA SER A 42 20.36 8.91 25.26
C SER A 42 21.83 8.76 25.65
N ARG A 43 22.63 9.84 25.58
CA ARG A 43 24.03 9.87 26.08
C ARG A 43 24.09 9.66 27.58
N ILE A 44 23.30 10.39 28.37
CA ILE A 44 23.24 10.23 29.83
C ILE A 44 22.81 8.80 30.18
N GLN A 45 21.85 8.23 29.45
CA GLN A 45 21.37 6.85 29.64
C GLN A 45 22.45 5.80 29.30
N GLN A 46 23.33 6.07 28.33
CA GLN A 46 24.52 5.24 28.06
C GLN A 46 25.60 5.38 29.16
N ALA A 47 25.84 6.59 29.65
CA ALA A 47 26.78 6.85 30.74
C ALA A 47 26.35 6.16 32.05
N ILE A 48 25.05 6.21 32.38
CA ILE A 48 24.42 5.44 33.47
C ILE A 48 24.76 3.94 33.33
N ALA A 49 24.54 3.36 32.16
CA ALA A 49 24.80 1.94 31.89
C ALA A 49 26.29 1.53 31.87
N GLN A 50 27.22 2.50 31.86
CA GLN A 50 28.64 2.28 32.09
C GLN A 50 29.00 2.44 33.58
N LEU A 51 28.53 3.49 34.25
CA LEU A 51 28.74 3.74 35.68
C LEU A 51 28.18 2.60 36.56
N GLU A 52 27.12 1.92 36.12
CA GLU A 52 26.60 0.70 36.74
C GLU A 52 27.59 -0.47 36.68
N ARG A 53 28.35 -0.63 35.57
CA ARG A 53 29.39 -1.66 35.42
C ARG A 53 30.66 -1.33 36.18
N GLU A 54 31.00 -0.06 36.28
CA GLU A 54 32.10 0.46 37.10
C GLU A 54 31.73 0.63 38.59
N HIS A 55 30.49 0.29 38.97
CA HIS A 55 29.95 0.33 40.33
C HIS A 55 30.05 1.70 41.06
N ARG A 56 30.09 2.80 40.31
CA ARG A 56 30.25 4.17 40.87
C ARG A 56 28.93 4.79 41.32
N GLN A 57 28.49 4.44 42.54
CA GLN A 57 27.14 4.77 43.02
C GLN A 57 26.81 6.28 43.06
N ASP A 58 27.72 7.16 43.49
CA ASP A 58 27.42 8.60 43.60
C ASP A 58 27.23 9.27 42.22
N GLN A 59 28.15 8.95 41.29
CA GLN A 59 28.06 9.43 39.90
C GLN A 59 26.81 8.88 39.20
N LEU A 60 26.40 7.65 39.53
CA LEU A 60 25.18 7.03 39.05
C LEU A 60 23.91 7.74 39.54
N GLN A 61 23.84 8.13 40.82
CA GLN A 61 22.68 8.90 41.33
C GLN A 61 22.57 10.26 40.64
N HIS A 62 23.67 10.99 40.50
CA HIS A 62 23.69 12.29 39.83
C HIS A 62 23.25 12.20 38.35
N ALA A 63 23.76 11.22 37.61
CA ALA A 63 23.37 11.00 36.21
C ALA A 63 21.88 10.64 36.07
N ARG A 64 21.33 9.79 36.96
CA ARG A 64 19.89 9.45 36.98
C ARG A 64 19.01 10.67 37.30
N HIS A 65 19.46 11.58 38.17
CA HIS A 65 18.75 12.84 38.44
C HIS A 65 18.72 13.75 37.20
N SER A 66 19.89 13.97 36.57
CA SER A 66 20.02 14.77 35.34
C SER A 66 19.17 14.22 34.18
N MET A 67 19.13 12.90 34.00
CA MET A 67 18.25 12.22 33.03
C MET A 67 16.77 12.53 33.27
N THR A 68 16.34 12.55 34.53
CA THR A 68 14.95 12.83 34.92
C THR A 68 14.56 14.28 34.62
N GLU A 69 15.44 15.24 34.91
CA GLU A 69 15.20 16.64 34.58
C GLU A 69 15.14 16.89 33.06
N MET A 70 16.07 16.31 32.31
CA MET A 70 16.05 16.42 30.84
C MET A 70 14.77 15.81 30.25
N GLN A 71 14.29 14.68 30.77
CA GLN A 71 13.01 14.10 30.35
C GLN A 71 11.80 15.00 30.68
N ARG A 72 11.81 15.72 31.81
CA ARG A 72 10.79 16.72 32.16
C ARG A 72 10.78 17.87 31.15
N ARG A 73 11.94 18.49 30.89
CA ARG A 73 12.12 19.58 29.92
C ARG A 73 11.67 19.17 28.52
N ALA A 74 12.14 18.01 28.07
CA ALA A 74 11.78 17.40 26.79
C ALA A 74 10.25 17.23 26.65
N SER A 75 9.59 16.73 27.70
CA SER A 75 8.13 16.54 27.69
C SER A 75 7.35 17.86 27.66
N GLN A 76 7.80 18.91 28.37
CA GLN A 76 7.20 20.25 28.28
C GLN A 76 7.31 20.81 26.86
N LEU A 77 8.45 20.60 26.21
CA LEU A 77 8.71 21.10 24.87
C LEU A 77 7.82 20.43 23.81
N TYR A 78 7.44 19.15 23.97
CA TYR A 78 6.41 18.49 23.15
C TYR A 78 5.05 19.19 23.21
N SER A 79 4.67 19.68 24.39
CA SER A 79 3.36 20.32 24.59
C SER A 79 3.29 21.63 23.82
N VAL A 80 4.29 22.51 24.02
CA VAL A 80 4.43 23.76 23.24
C VAL A 80 4.38 23.49 21.74
N LEU A 81 4.94 22.35 21.32
CA LEU A 81 5.04 21.97 19.92
C LEU A 81 3.80 21.36 19.29
N THR A 82 2.92 20.79 20.10
CA THR A 82 1.58 20.40 19.64
C THR A 82 0.76 21.66 19.43
N THR A 83 0.74 22.56 20.41
CA THR A 83 0.09 23.88 20.32
C THR A 83 0.61 24.72 19.15
N LYS A 84 1.93 24.79 18.92
CA LYS A 84 2.51 25.52 17.78
C LYS A 84 2.11 24.95 16.41
N ARG A 85 1.78 23.65 16.29
CA ARG A 85 1.22 23.08 15.05
C ARG A 85 -0.26 23.40 14.89
N GLU A 86 -1.01 23.42 15.99
CA GLU A 86 -2.41 23.88 16.01
C GLU A 86 -2.49 25.38 15.62
N GLU A 87 -1.55 26.20 16.08
CA GLU A 87 -1.37 27.60 15.66
C GLU A 87 -1.06 27.72 14.16
N ILE A 88 -0.15 26.91 13.61
CA ILE A 88 0.13 26.85 12.15
C ILE A 88 -1.13 26.49 11.36
N VAL A 89 -1.82 25.40 11.74
CA VAL A 89 -3.03 24.94 11.02
C VAL A 89 -4.12 26.00 11.08
N LYS A 90 -4.28 26.68 12.21
CA LYS A 90 -5.20 27.82 12.33
C LYS A 90 -4.79 28.98 11.43
N LYS A 91 -3.50 29.36 11.39
CA LYS A 91 -3.04 30.51 10.59
C LYS A 91 -3.01 30.22 9.08
N LEU A 92 -2.79 28.98 8.68
CA LEU A 92 -3.03 28.50 7.31
C LEU A 92 -4.51 28.65 6.91
N ASN A 93 -5.43 28.27 7.79
CA ASN A 93 -6.86 28.44 7.58
C ASN A 93 -7.26 29.93 7.54
N ASP A 94 -6.78 30.75 8.48
CA ASP A 94 -6.99 32.20 8.50
C ASP A 94 -6.47 32.85 7.19
N GLY A 95 -5.26 32.50 6.76
CA GLY A 95 -4.66 32.95 5.50
C GLY A 95 -5.46 32.50 4.27
N THR A 96 -5.95 31.26 4.24
CA THR A 96 -6.82 30.75 3.15
C THR A 96 -8.13 31.54 3.07
N ASN A 97 -8.71 31.93 4.21
CA ASN A 97 -9.88 32.79 4.24
C ASN A 97 -9.58 34.21 3.73
N PHE A 98 -8.43 34.80 4.08
CA PHE A 98 -8.00 36.09 3.52
C PHE A 98 -7.75 36.02 2.01
N VAL A 99 -7.13 34.94 1.50
CA VAL A 99 -6.98 34.67 0.05
C VAL A 99 -8.35 34.67 -0.62
N ALA A 100 -9.32 33.92 -0.09
CA ALA A 100 -10.66 33.82 -0.67
C ALA A 100 -11.41 35.17 -0.64
N LEU A 101 -11.32 35.95 0.45
CA LEU A 101 -11.96 37.27 0.53
C LEU A 101 -11.32 38.28 -0.42
N LEU A 102 -9.99 38.36 -0.45
CA LEU A 102 -9.25 39.28 -1.30
C LEU A 102 -9.45 38.93 -2.79
N GLN A 103 -9.41 37.64 -3.15
CA GLN A 103 -9.74 37.17 -4.50
C GLN A 103 -11.13 37.63 -4.95
N ASN A 104 -12.15 37.46 -4.10
CA ASN A 104 -13.51 37.88 -4.43
C ASN A 104 -13.61 39.40 -4.61
N GLN A 105 -12.97 40.20 -3.75
CA GLN A 105 -13.00 41.67 -3.85
C GLN A 105 -12.24 42.20 -5.07
N LEU A 106 -11.08 41.62 -5.40
CA LEU A 106 -10.32 42.02 -6.59
C LEU A 106 -11.07 41.69 -7.89
N ILE A 107 -11.75 40.52 -7.96
CA ILE A 107 -12.50 40.10 -9.14
C ILE A 107 -13.85 40.83 -9.27
N SER A 108 -14.62 40.90 -8.18
CA SER A 108 -16.03 41.32 -8.20
C SER A 108 -16.23 42.82 -8.04
N ASP A 109 -15.30 43.50 -7.36
CA ASP A 109 -15.37 44.95 -7.14
C ASP A 109 -14.34 45.65 -8.05
N ARG A 110 -13.03 45.54 -7.75
CA ARG A 110 -11.96 46.32 -8.43
C ARG A 110 -11.93 46.10 -9.95
N LEU A 111 -11.83 44.84 -10.39
CA LEU A 111 -11.75 44.49 -11.81
C LEU A 111 -13.08 44.68 -12.55
N PHE A 112 -14.22 44.55 -11.85
CA PHE A 112 -15.53 44.83 -12.42
C PHE A 112 -15.73 46.33 -12.67
N ASP A 113 -15.40 47.18 -11.69
CA ASP A 113 -15.52 48.63 -11.81
C ASP A 113 -14.58 49.19 -12.89
N TRP A 114 -13.35 48.68 -12.99
CA TRP A 114 -12.43 49.05 -14.08
C TRP A 114 -13.03 48.71 -15.45
N LYS A 115 -13.60 47.50 -15.63
CA LYS A 115 -14.31 47.12 -16.86
C LYS A 115 -15.57 47.96 -17.12
N ASN A 116 -16.29 48.35 -16.06
CA ASN A 116 -17.48 49.19 -16.17
C ASN A 116 -17.12 50.62 -16.62
N ARG A 117 -16.03 51.19 -16.11
CA ARG A 117 -15.45 52.47 -16.57
C ARG A 117 -14.89 52.36 -17.99
N GLN A 118 -14.22 51.26 -18.33
CA GLN A 118 -13.73 50.99 -19.70
C GLN A 118 -14.89 50.99 -20.71
N LYS A 119 -16.03 50.37 -20.38
CA LYS A 119 -17.26 50.39 -21.17
C LYS A 119 -17.85 51.81 -21.29
N LEU A 120 -17.86 52.61 -20.21
CA LEU A 120 -18.36 53.98 -20.26
C LEU A 120 -17.45 54.93 -21.06
N ALA A 121 -16.15 54.68 -21.10
CA ALA A 121 -15.21 55.42 -21.95
C ALA A 121 -15.51 55.27 -23.46
N GLN A 122 -16.06 54.12 -23.88
CA GLN A 122 -16.46 53.88 -25.27
C GLN A 122 -17.65 54.76 -25.72
N VAL A 123 -18.40 55.36 -24.78
CA VAL A 123 -19.47 56.33 -25.06
C VAL A 123 -19.08 57.77 -24.68
N GLY A 124 -17.78 58.05 -24.56
CA GLY A 124 -17.24 59.41 -24.41
C GLY A 124 -17.13 59.94 -22.98
N VAL A 125 -17.38 59.12 -21.96
CA VAL A 125 -17.11 59.50 -20.56
C VAL A 125 -15.58 59.50 -20.32
N PRO A 126 -14.97 60.58 -19.77
CA PRO A 126 -13.56 60.56 -19.42
C PRO A 126 -13.21 59.41 -18.47
N PHE A 127 -12.11 58.70 -18.76
CA PHE A 127 -11.55 57.65 -17.90
C PHE A 127 -10.07 57.91 -17.69
N ASP A 128 -9.82 58.95 -16.90
CA ASP A 128 -8.49 59.33 -16.45
C ASP A 128 -7.86 58.21 -15.61
N ASN A 129 -6.53 58.10 -15.64
CA ASN A 129 -5.75 57.08 -14.91
C ASN A 129 -6.10 55.61 -15.26
N ARG A 130 -6.67 55.33 -16.44
CA ARG A 130 -7.01 53.96 -16.91
C ARG A 130 -5.88 52.95 -16.72
N ASP A 131 -4.67 53.30 -17.14
CA ASP A 131 -3.53 52.38 -17.16
C ASP A 131 -2.94 52.22 -15.75
N VAL A 132 -2.73 53.33 -15.02
CA VAL A 132 -2.33 53.33 -13.60
C VAL A 132 -3.26 52.47 -12.74
N THR A 133 -4.58 52.58 -12.94
CA THR A 133 -5.57 51.79 -12.19
C THR A 133 -5.66 50.32 -12.64
N LEU A 134 -5.10 49.96 -13.81
CA LEU A 134 -4.91 48.57 -14.22
C LEU A 134 -3.63 48.00 -13.61
N ASP A 135 -2.53 48.77 -13.61
CA ASP A 135 -1.25 48.40 -13.00
C ASP A 135 -1.43 48.12 -11.50
N GLU A 136 -2.18 48.97 -10.78
CA GLU A 136 -2.59 48.71 -9.39
C GLU A 136 -3.31 47.36 -9.22
N ILE A 137 -4.22 47.02 -10.14
CA ILE A 137 -4.98 45.76 -10.06
C ILE A 137 -4.08 44.56 -10.37
N GLN A 138 -3.12 44.69 -11.28
CA GLN A 138 -2.11 43.66 -11.55
C GLN A 138 -1.26 43.39 -10.30
N MET A 139 -0.73 44.44 -9.65
CA MET A 139 0.09 44.31 -8.45
C MET A 139 -0.64 43.58 -7.31
N GLU A 140 -1.94 43.85 -7.12
CA GLU A 140 -2.76 43.15 -6.12
C GLU A 140 -2.98 41.66 -6.44
N PHE A 141 -3.14 41.30 -7.72
CA PHE A 141 -3.24 39.89 -8.13
C PHE A 141 -1.90 39.14 -8.03
N GLU A 142 -0.78 39.80 -8.35
CA GLU A 142 0.57 39.25 -8.20
C GLU A 142 0.88 38.98 -6.72
N PHE A 143 0.60 39.95 -5.84
CA PHE A 143 0.69 39.79 -4.39
C PHE A 143 -0.17 38.61 -3.88
N LEU A 144 -1.44 38.54 -4.28
CA LEU A 144 -2.36 37.47 -3.88
C LEU A 144 -1.84 36.09 -4.29
N ALA A 145 -1.29 35.97 -5.50
CA ALA A 145 -0.70 34.73 -6.00
C ALA A 145 0.54 34.31 -5.21
N GLU A 146 1.44 35.25 -4.89
CA GLU A 146 2.64 34.98 -4.10
C GLU A 146 2.29 34.48 -2.70
N GLN A 147 1.41 35.20 -1.98
CA GLN A 147 1.03 34.85 -0.61
C GLN A 147 0.32 33.49 -0.54
N ASN A 148 -0.58 33.21 -1.49
CA ASN A 148 -1.26 31.91 -1.56
C ASN A 148 -0.28 30.75 -1.81
N TRP A 149 0.73 30.96 -2.68
CA TRP A 149 1.77 29.96 -2.91
C TRP A 149 2.61 29.68 -1.65
N GLN A 150 2.99 30.72 -0.90
CA GLN A 150 3.73 30.58 0.36
C GLN A 150 2.93 29.75 1.39
N LEU A 151 1.64 30.04 1.57
CA LEU A 151 0.74 29.27 2.45
C LEU A 151 0.65 27.78 2.03
N HIS A 152 0.50 27.50 0.72
CA HIS A 152 0.51 26.12 0.21
C HIS A 152 1.83 25.37 0.46
N MET A 153 2.97 26.06 0.41
CA MET A 153 4.27 25.48 0.73
C MET A 153 4.38 25.10 2.23
N PHE A 154 4.00 26.01 3.13
CA PHE A 154 3.99 25.72 4.57
C PHE A 154 3.03 24.58 4.94
N ALA A 155 1.84 24.52 4.32
CA ALA A 155 0.90 23.42 4.50
C ALA A 155 1.50 22.07 4.04
N SER A 156 2.17 22.05 2.89
CA SER A 156 2.81 20.84 2.34
C SER A 156 3.95 20.34 3.24
N TRP A 157 4.79 21.24 3.75
CA TRP A 157 5.87 20.90 4.69
C TRP A 157 5.37 20.39 6.06
N THR A 158 4.10 20.64 6.41
CA THR A 158 3.50 20.21 7.68
C THR A 158 3.03 18.75 7.65
N LEU A 159 2.93 18.11 6.47
CA LEU A 159 2.13 16.88 6.28
C LEU A 159 2.92 15.55 6.21
N ASP A 160 4.22 15.56 5.90
CA ASP A 160 4.75 14.53 5.00
C ASP A 160 5.64 13.41 5.60
N LEU A 161 5.16 12.15 5.53
CA LEU A 161 5.96 10.93 5.45
C LEU A 161 5.23 9.85 4.63
N LEU A 162 5.87 9.31 3.58
CA LEU A 162 5.31 8.24 2.74
C LEU A 162 6.10 6.92 2.79
N THR A 163 5.38 5.82 2.59
CA THR A 163 5.98 4.49 2.31
C THR A 163 6.26 4.37 0.81
N ARG A 164 7.54 4.29 0.41
CA ARG A 164 8.00 4.27 -1.00
C ARG A 164 7.93 2.87 -1.62
N VAL A 165 8.30 1.85 -0.86
CA VAL A 165 8.18 0.43 -1.22
C VAL A 165 7.43 -0.27 -0.08
N GLN A 166 6.18 -0.63 -0.34
CA GLN A 166 5.33 -1.35 0.59
C GLN A 166 5.92 -2.75 0.89
N PRO A 167 5.76 -3.29 2.11
CA PRO A 167 6.10 -4.68 2.38
C PRO A 167 5.26 -5.64 1.54
N GLU A 168 5.76 -6.86 1.36
CA GLU A 168 5.05 -7.92 0.65
C GLU A 168 3.63 -8.12 1.20
N PRO A 169 2.62 -8.40 0.34
CA PRO A 169 1.23 -8.57 0.78
C PRO A 169 1.04 -9.69 1.83
N VAL A 170 1.93 -10.68 1.84
CA VAL A 170 1.94 -11.79 2.80
C VAL A 170 3.35 -11.91 3.35
N LEU A 171 3.51 -11.65 4.65
CA LEU A 171 4.78 -11.84 5.36
C LEU A 171 4.85 -13.25 5.94
N LYS A 172 5.76 -14.08 5.42
CA LYS A 172 6.03 -15.40 6.00
C LYS A 172 7.00 -15.29 7.18
N THR A 173 6.67 -15.89 8.32
CA THR A 173 7.58 -15.90 9.47
C THR A 173 8.88 -16.65 9.14
N GLN A 174 9.97 -16.23 9.78
CA GLN A 174 11.35 -16.64 9.51
C GLN A 174 11.90 -16.34 8.11
N HIS A 175 11.13 -15.71 7.22
CA HIS A 175 11.64 -15.14 5.96
C HIS A 175 12.02 -13.66 6.12
N LYS A 176 13.04 -13.23 5.37
CA LYS A 176 13.34 -11.80 5.21
C LYS A 176 12.27 -11.15 4.35
N PHE A 177 11.93 -9.89 4.65
CA PHE A 177 11.10 -9.03 3.82
C PHE A 177 11.87 -7.75 3.45
N VAL A 178 11.43 -7.10 2.37
CA VAL A 178 11.98 -5.82 1.89
C VAL A 178 10.91 -4.75 1.93
N THR A 179 11.25 -3.56 2.44
CA THR A 179 10.37 -2.38 2.44
C THR A 179 11.19 -1.09 2.57
N GLU A 180 10.72 0.00 1.97
CA GLU A 180 11.35 1.32 2.02
C GLU A 180 10.34 2.40 2.42
N VAL A 181 10.65 3.18 3.44
CA VAL A 181 9.95 4.44 3.75
C VAL A 181 10.82 5.63 3.38
N ARG A 182 10.20 6.72 2.93
CA ARG A 182 10.89 7.91 2.42
C ARG A 182 10.26 9.16 3.01
N LEU A 183 11.08 9.99 3.66
CA LEU A 183 10.69 11.34 4.04
C LEU A 183 10.82 12.25 2.81
N LEU A 184 9.73 12.85 2.34
CA LEU A 184 9.77 13.67 1.12
C LEU A 184 10.49 15.02 1.30
N ILE A 185 10.69 15.46 2.55
CA ILE A 185 11.28 16.75 2.94
C ILE A 185 12.75 16.92 2.43
N GLY A 186 13.47 15.83 2.16
CA GLY A 186 14.75 15.84 1.43
C GLY A 186 15.89 16.62 2.10
N ASP A 187 16.83 17.16 1.30
CA ASP A 187 17.93 18.02 1.78
C ASP A 187 17.52 19.52 1.84
N LYS A 188 16.32 19.87 1.34
CA LYS A 188 15.87 21.27 1.10
C LYS A 188 15.81 22.17 2.34
N LEU A 189 15.79 21.59 3.54
CA LEU A 189 15.77 22.32 4.81
C LEU A 189 17.15 22.39 5.50
N GLY A 190 18.22 21.81 4.93
CA GLY A 190 19.55 21.71 5.55
C GLY A 190 19.71 20.57 6.57
N ILE A 191 18.84 19.56 6.47
CA ILE A 191 18.45 18.67 7.59
C ILE A 191 19.12 17.30 7.58
N ARG A 192 19.85 17.01 6.50
CA ARG A 192 20.55 15.76 6.22
C ARG A 192 21.43 15.26 7.37
N GLN A 193 22.10 16.14 8.12
CA GLN A 193 22.96 15.72 9.23
C GLN A 193 22.21 15.13 10.43
N HIS A 194 20.95 15.52 10.66
CA HIS A 194 20.13 14.96 11.74
C HIS A 194 19.35 13.71 11.34
N LEU A 195 18.99 13.62 10.05
CA LEU A 195 18.20 12.51 9.51
C LEU A 195 19.04 11.35 8.94
N VAL A 196 20.24 11.60 8.43
CA VAL A 196 21.14 10.50 8.02
C VAL A 196 21.59 9.76 9.28
N ASN A 197 21.44 8.44 9.28
CA ASN A 197 21.60 7.53 10.41
C ASN A 197 20.49 7.54 11.48
N THR A 198 19.37 8.26 11.31
CA THR A 198 18.20 8.06 12.20
C THR A 198 17.66 6.64 12.02
N ASN A 199 17.48 5.89 13.09
CA ASN A 199 16.84 4.58 13.04
C ASN A 199 15.34 4.74 12.76
N VAL A 200 14.82 4.26 11.63
CA VAL A 200 13.39 3.99 11.52
C VAL A 200 13.12 2.62 12.12
N THR A 201 12.15 2.51 13.02
CA THR A 201 11.69 1.22 13.57
C THR A 201 10.48 0.70 12.79
N VAL A 202 10.31 -0.62 12.76
CA VAL A 202 9.18 -1.30 12.12
C VAL A 202 8.55 -2.31 13.09
N LYS A 203 7.27 -2.11 13.40
CA LYS A 203 6.49 -2.94 14.33
C LYS A 203 5.30 -3.55 13.60
N ILE A 204 4.87 -4.76 13.96
CA ILE A 204 3.64 -5.36 13.43
C ILE A 204 2.49 -5.24 14.43
N ILE A 205 1.35 -4.75 13.95
CA ILE A 205 0.15 -4.41 14.75
C ILE A 205 -1.10 -5.02 14.11
N ALA A 206 -2.18 -5.19 14.88
CA ALA A 206 -3.44 -5.70 14.34
C ALA A 206 -4.15 -4.65 13.46
N GLU A 207 -4.93 -5.12 12.47
CA GLU A 207 -5.74 -4.23 11.60
C GLU A 207 -6.67 -3.28 12.39
N GLU A 208 -7.29 -3.77 13.47
CA GLU A 208 -8.16 -2.93 14.31
C GLU A 208 -7.39 -1.83 15.07
N GLU A 209 -6.14 -2.10 15.45
CA GLU A 209 -5.26 -1.06 16.02
C GLU A 209 -4.85 -0.06 14.94
N ALA A 210 -4.55 -0.53 13.72
CA ALA A 210 -4.25 0.32 12.58
C ALA A 210 -5.41 1.25 12.19
N LYS A 211 -6.66 0.80 12.31
CA LYS A 211 -7.87 1.65 12.19
C LYS A 211 -7.96 2.69 13.30
N LEU A 212 -7.82 2.28 14.57
CA LEU A 212 -7.91 3.20 15.71
C LEU A 212 -6.84 4.31 15.66
N LEU A 213 -5.62 4.00 15.20
CA LEU A 213 -4.57 4.99 14.94
C LEU A 213 -4.94 5.96 13.82
N SER A 214 -5.46 5.44 12.71
CA SER A 214 -5.85 6.24 11.54
C SER A 214 -7.07 7.13 11.82
N ALA A 215 -7.88 6.76 12.81
CA ALA A 215 -8.99 7.56 13.34
C ALA A 215 -8.56 8.55 14.44
N THR A 216 -7.29 8.58 14.83
CA THR A 216 -6.76 9.33 16.00
C THR A 216 -7.45 8.93 17.33
N GLN A 217 -8.02 7.72 17.40
CA GLN A 217 -8.70 7.16 18.57
C GLN A 217 -7.76 6.39 19.51
N MET A 218 -6.53 6.13 19.09
CA MET A 218 -5.42 5.63 19.93
C MET A 218 -4.12 6.34 19.60
N ASN A 219 -3.22 6.46 20.59
CA ASN A 219 -1.86 6.92 20.38
C ASN A 219 -0.96 5.75 19.96
N HIS A 220 0.06 5.99 19.13
CA HIS A 220 0.94 4.92 18.64
C HIS A 220 1.81 4.26 19.73
N LYS A 221 1.85 4.86 20.93
CA LYS A 221 2.57 4.35 22.10
C LYS A 221 1.78 3.28 22.86
N ASP A 222 0.45 3.25 22.70
CA ASP A 222 -0.45 2.35 23.43
C ASP A 222 -0.79 1.07 22.63
N ILE A 223 -0.27 0.95 21.40
CA ILE A 223 -0.50 -0.20 20.52
C ILE A 223 0.19 -1.45 21.06
N LYS A 224 -0.49 -2.59 21.03
CA LYS A 224 0.07 -3.87 21.48
C LYS A 224 0.59 -4.65 20.29
N THR A 225 1.90 -4.54 20.04
CA THR A 225 2.58 -5.26 18.96
C THR A 225 2.24 -6.76 18.99
N VAL A 226 1.66 -7.26 17.90
CA VAL A 226 1.18 -8.64 17.79
C VAL A 226 2.24 -9.61 17.30
N GLY A 227 3.50 -9.19 17.19
CA GLY A 227 4.61 -10.04 16.76
C GLY A 227 5.97 -9.38 16.96
N SER A 228 7.04 -10.17 16.82
CA SER A 228 8.43 -9.72 16.97
C SER A 228 9.15 -9.77 15.63
N ILE A 229 9.83 -8.68 15.25
CA ILE A 229 10.68 -8.60 14.06
C ILE A 229 12.14 -8.62 14.53
N SER A 230 13.03 -9.25 13.76
CA SER A 230 14.49 -9.14 13.91
C SER A 230 15.05 -8.26 12.79
N ASN A 231 16.01 -7.39 13.13
CA ASN A 231 16.33 -6.20 12.34
C ASN A 231 15.07 -5.34 12.18
N ASP A 232 14.43 -5.04 13.30
CA ASP A 232 13.22 -4.23 13.47
C ASP A 232 13.51 -2.72 13.42
N TYR A 233 14.76 -2.34 13.15
CA TYR A 233 15.12 -0.97 12.78
C TYR A 233 16.10 -0.97 11.60
N GLU A 234 16.09 0.12 10.84
CA GLU A 234 17.03 0.41 9.75
C GLU A 234 17.35 1.90 9.71
N LYS A 235 18.54 2.25 9.25
CA LYS A 235 18.97 3.65 9.17
C LYS A 235 18.38 4.37 7.95
N MET A 236 17.89 5.58 8.20
CA MET A 236 17.56 6.56 7.18
C MET A 236 18.85 7.05 6.50
N THR A 237 18.86 7.05 5.17
CA THR A 237 20.01 7.34 4.30
C THR A 237 19.59 8.25 3.15
N MET A 238 20.53 8.93 2.50
CA MET A 238 20.22 9.75 1.32
C MET A 238 20.64 9.04 0.03
N ASP A 239 19.76 8.98 -0.97
CA ASP A 239 20.13 8.52 -2.32
C ASP A 239 20.80 9.64 -3.15
N GLU A 240 21.45 9.27 -4.26
CA GLU A 240 22.19 10.18 -5.16
C GLU A 240 21.33 11.32 -5.74
N ARG A 241 20.00 11.20 -5.65
CA ARG A 241 19.02 12.20 -6.12
C ARG A 241 18.50 13.09 -4.97
N GLY A 242 19.10 13.02 -3.79
CA GLY A 242 18.78 13.86 -2.63
C GLY A 242 17.59 13.38 -1.79
N HIS A 243 17.15 12.12 -1.96
CA HIS A 243 15.99 11.60 -1.23
C HIS A 243 16.37 10.90 0.07
N MET A 244 15.72 11.25 1.18
CA MET A 244 15.90 10.60 2.48
C MET A 244 15.00 9.36 2.61
N ALA A 245 15.59 8.16 2.69
CA ALA A 245 14.87 6.90 2.84
C ALA A 245 15.57 5.85 3.71
N ALA A 246 14.79 5.03 4.40
CA ALA A 246 15.25 3.86 5.17
C ALA A 246 14.82 2.57 4.47
N LYS A 247 15.78 1.70 4.15
CA LYS A 247 15.61 0.52 3.26
C LYS A 247 15.79 -0.78 4.03
N PHE A 248 14.72 -1.23 4.67
CA PHE A 248 14.68 -2.47 5.47
C PHE A 248 14.85 -3.69 4.56
N ASN A 249 16.09 -4.05 4.22
CA ASN A 249 16.41 -5.12 3.26
C ASN A 249 16.62 -6.50 3.92
N ASN A 250 16.77 -6.53 5.24
CA ASN A 250 17.14 -7.74 6.01
C ASN A 250 16.21 -8.01 7.21
N SER A 251 15.10 -7.28 7.32
CA SER A 251 14.11 -7.43 8.38
C SER A 251 13.36 -8.75 8.24
N LYS A 252 13.07 -9.42 9.36
CA LYS A 252 12.47 -10.77 9.38
C LYS A 252 11.46 -10.89 10.50
N LEU A 253 10.22 -11.26 10.19
CA LEU A 253 9.20 -11.53 11.20
C LEU A 253 9.51 -12.86 11.90
N THR A 254 9.82 -12.85 13.19
CA THR A 254 10.29 -14.04 13.94
C THR A 254 9.19 -14.75 14.71
N ARG A 255 8.20 -14.02 15.22
CA ARG A 255 7.01 -14.56 15.90
C ARG A 255 5.79 -13.71 15.58
N ILE A 256 4.62 -14.33 15.57
CA ILE A 256 3.32 -13.68 15.50
C ILE A 256 2.40 -14.32 16.56
N ALA A 257 1.65 -13.49 17.27
CA ALA A 257 0.58 -13.87 18.17
C ALA A 257 -0.74 -13.66 17.43
N HIS A 258 -1.16 -14.65 16.64
CA HIS A 258 -2.53 -14.69 16.15
C HIS A 258 -3.48 -14.65 17.36
N ARG A 259 -4.50 -13.78 17.33
CA ARG A 259 -5.53 -13.77 18.38
C ARG A 259 -6.18 -15.16 18.40
N LYS A 260 -6.29 -15.77 19.58
CA LYS A 260 -7.02 -17.04 19.72
C LYS A 260 -8.45 -16.83 19.21
N PRO A 261 -9.00 -17.75 18.39
CA PRO A 261 -10.44 -17.81 18.18
C PRO A 261 -11.16 -17.89 19.53
N PRO A 262 -12.36 -17.30 19.69
CA PRO A 262 -13.11 -17.44 20.92
C PRO A 262 -13.36 -18.93 21.20
N PRO A 263 -13.25 -19.38 22.47
CA PRO A 263 -13.41 -20.79 22.81
C PRO A 263 -14.84 -21.25 22.45
N LYS A 264 -14.95 -22.38 21.74
CA LYS A 264 -16.24 -23.04 21.49
C LYS A 264 -16.74 -23.63 22.81
N GLY A 265 -17.49 -22.85 23.59
CA GLY A 265 -17.97 -23.21 24.92
C GLY A 265 -19.36 -22.68 25.23
N THR A 266 -20.36 -23.55 25.06
CA THR A 266 -21.61 -23.60 25.84
C THR A 266 -22.35 -22.28 26.16
N THR A 267 -23.08 -21.76 25.18
CA THR A 267 -24.54 -21.56 25.29
C THR A 267 -25.17 -21.62 23.89
N ALA A 268 -26.45 -22.00 23.83
CA ALA A 268 -27.27 -21.81 22.64
C ALA A 268 -27.83 -20.36 22.60
N ASP A 269 -28.53 -20.03 21.52
CA ASP A 269 -29.47 -18.91 21.43
C ASP A 269 -28.92 -17.48 21.55
N MET A 270 -28.02 -17.12 20.63
CA MET A 270 -28.21 -15.91 19.81
C MET A 270 -27.37 -15.98 18.51
N LYS A 271 -28.02 -15.98 17.34
CA LYS A 271 -27.34 -16.04 16.03
C LYS A 271 -26.80 -14.67 15.59
N CYS A 272 -25.71 -14.22 16.20
CA CYS A 272 -24.83 -13.23 15.59
C CYS A 272 -23.77 -13.94 14.73
N THR A 273 -23.63 -13.57 13.45
CA THR A 273 -22.82 -14.29 12.46
C THR A 273 -21.33 -13.95 12.50
N VAL A 274 -20.73 -13.95 13.71
CA VAL A 274 -19.27 -13.84 13.87
C VAL A 274 -18.64 -15.21 13.70
N SER A 275 -18.38 -15.59 12.44
CA SER A 275 -17.59 -16.78 12.11
C SER A 275 -16.21 -16.70 12.78
N ALA A 276 -15.78 -17.78 13.43
CA ALA A 276 -14.48 -17.86 14.09
C ALA A 276 -13.35 -17.66 13.05
N GLN A 277 -12.78 -16.45 13.00
CA GLN A 277 -11.73 -16.07 12.07
C GLN A 277 -10.54 -17.03 12.18
N ALA A 278 -10.14 -17.62 11.05
CA ALA A 278 -8.92 -18.43 10.99
C ALA A 278 -7.70 -17.53 11.22
N ALA A 279 -6.56 -18.13 11.59
CA ALA A 279 -5.29 -17.41 11.64
C ALA A 279 -4.92 -16.75 10.30
N THR A 280 -5.42 -17.31 9.19
CA THR A 280 -5.28 -16.81 7.82
C THR A 280 -6.28 -15.72 7.42
N ASP A 281 -7.28 -15.41 8.23
CA ASP A 281 -8.22 -14.30 8.00
C ASP A 281 -7.83 -13.04 8.82
N GLN A 282 -6.80 -13.12 9.67
CA GLN A 282 -6.32 -12.00 10.49
C GLN A 282 -5.43 -11.05 9.69
N LYS A 283 -5.89 -9.80 9.54
CA LYS A 283 -5.19 -8.70 8.87
C LYS A 283 -4.25 -7.96 9.83
N TYR A 284 -3.12 -7.49 9.32
CA TYR A 284 -2.08 -6.77 10.06
C TYR A 284 -1.59 -5.54 9.29
N ALA A 285 -0.87 -4.65 9.97
CA ALA A 285 -0.11 -3.57 9.36
C ALA A 285 1.32 -3.54 9.91
N LEU A 286 2.29 -3.08 9.10
CA LEU A 286 3.55 -2.56 9.64
C LEU A 286 3.35 -1.10 10.01
N LEU A 287 3.59 -0.78 11.27
CA LEU A 287 3.82 0.59 11.73
C LEU A 287 5.30 0.90 11.53
N PHE A 288 5.61 1.80 10.61
CA PHE A 288 6.92 2.44 10.53
C PHE A 288 6.91 3.66 11.42
N HIS A 289 7.89 3.76 12.32
CA HIS A 289 8.02 4.88 13.24
C HIS A 289 9.47 5.35 13.20
N ILE A 290 9.69 6.57 12.72
CA ILE A 290 11.04 7.15 12.73
C ILE A 290 11.41 7.39 14.20
N SER A 291 12.54 6.84 14.66
CA SER A 291 13.01 7.06 16.04
C SER A 291 13.01 8.57 16.29
N PRO A 292 12.23 9.08 17.26
CA PRO A 292 11.74 10.44 17.12
C PRO A 292 12.84 11.48 16.98
N PHE A 293 12.82 12.21 15.86
CA PHE A 293 13.97 12.94 15.36
C PHE A 293 13.82 14.45 15.43
N GLN A 294 14.95 15.13 15.37
CA GLN A 294 15.11 16.58 15.29
C GLN A 294 15.69 16.99 13.95
N LEU A 295 15.65 18.29 13.68
CA LEU A 295 15.73 18.85 12.35
C LEU A 295 16.11 20.33 12.31
N GLY A 296 17.39 20.60 12.58
CA GLY A 296 17.93 21.95 12.66
C GLY A 296 17.31 22.63 13.86
N THR A 297 16.11 23.15 13.66
CA THR A 297 15.24 23.46 14.76
C THR A 297 13.69 23.19 14.67
N LEU A 298 12.97 22.55 13.72
CA LEU A 298 11.44 22.56 13.65
C LEU A 298 10.48 22.28 14.91
N GLY A 299 9.85 21.08 15.18
CA GLY A 299 9.19 20.60 16.46
C GLY A 299 9.61 19.30 17.29
N LYS A 300 8.82 18.20 17.38
CA LYS A 300 9.37 16.81 17.62
C LYS A 300 8.80 15.86 16.61
N PHE A 301 9.65 15.02 16.03
CA PHE A 301 9.23 14.10 14.99
C PHE A 301 8.99 12.68 15.48
N ASP A 302 7.96 12.59 16.29
CA ASP A 302 7.17 11.39 16.54
C ASP A 302 6.34 11.00 15.29
N VAL A 303 7.02 10.90 14.14
CA VAL A 303 6.42 10.71 12.83
C VAL A 303 6.38 9.21 12.50
N TRP A 304 5.19 8.74 12.17
CA TRP A 304 4.92 7.36 11.80
C TRP A 304 4.09 7.29 10.53
N THR A 305 4.13 6.14 9.86
CA THR A 305 3.26 5.82 8.73
C THR A 305 2.90 4.35 8.77
N LEU A 306 1.72 3.98 8.28
CA LEU A 306 1.25 2.60 8.22
C LEU A 306 1.49 2.05 6.82
N SER A 307 1.91 0.79 6.73
CA SER A 307 1.79 0.05 5.49
C SER A 307 0.33 -0.09 5.07
N LEU A 308 0.10 -0.41 3.80
CA LEU A 308 -1.14 -1.07 3.39
C LEU A 308 -1.35 -2.36 4.23
N PRO A 309 -2.59 -2.84 4.41
CA PRO A 309 -2.84 -4.12 5.05
C PRO A 309 -1.98 -5.25 4.45
N LEU A 310 -1.63 -6.22 5.30
CA LEU A 310 -0.89 -7.42 4.94
C LEU A 310 -1.38 -8.61 5.78
N MET A 311 -1.04 -9.81 5.33
CA MET A 311 -1.31 -11.07 6.04
C MET A 311 -0.02 -11.67 6.56
N VAL A 312 -0.10 -12.57 7.55
CA VAL A 312 1.06 -13.29 8.09
C VAL A 312 0.85 -14.79 8.02
N THR A 313 1.89 -15.53 7.60
CA THR A 313 1.88 -17.00 7.54
C THR A 313 3.00 -17.59 8.39
N VAL A 314 2.67 -18.56 9.23
CA VAL A 314 3.65 -19.36 10.01
C VAL A 314 4.12 -20.59 9.25
N HIS A 315 3.27 -21.14 8.37
CA HIS A 315 3.58 -22.33 7.55
C HIS A 315 3.23 -22.11 6.07
N GLY A 316 3.93 -22.80 5.17
CA GLY A 316 3.75 -22.63 3.72
C GLY A 316 2.35 -22.98 3.21
N SER A 317 1.63 -23.87 3.90
CA SER A 317 0.24 -24.22 3.57
C SER A 317 -0.74 -23.05 3.73
N GLN A 318 -0.40 -22.02 4.50
CA GLN A 318 -1.23 -20.84 4.72
C GLN A 318 -1.05 -19.75 3.65
N ASP A 319 -0.01 -19.85 2.80
CA ASP A 319 0.27 -18.84 1.77
C ASP A 319 -0.89 -18.74 0.77
N CYS A 320 -1.54 -19.86 0.43
CA CYS A 320 -2.71 -19.83 -0.44
C CYS A 320 -3.85 -18.95 0.09
N ASP A 321 -4.38 -19.25 1.29
CA ASP A 321 -5.42 -18.44 1.94
C ASP A 321 -5.02 -16.96 2.03
N ALA A 322 -3.80 -16.71 2.53
CA ALA A 322 -3.31 -15.36 2.81
C ALA A 322 -3.17 -14.53 1.52
N GLN A 323 -2.71 -15.13 0.42
CA GLN A 323 -2.61 -14.48 -0.89
C GLN A 323 -4.00 -14.19 -1.48
N GLY A 324 -5.00 -15.02 -1.18
CA GLY A 324 -6.39 -14.85 -1.60
C GLY A 324 -7.10 -13.73 -0.83
N ALA A 325 -6.99 -13.75 0.50
CA ALA A 325 -7.51 -12.69 1.36
C ALA A 325 -6.91 -11.33 1.01
N ILE A 326 -5.60 -11.26 0.77
CA ILE A 326 -4.95 -9.97 0.50
C ILE A 326 -5.13 -9.45 -0.92
N VAL A 327 -5.25 -10.31 -1.94
CA VAL A 327 -5.55 -9.83 -3.30
C VAL A 327 -6.96 -9.23 -3.34
N TRP A 328 -7.94 -9.86 -2.66
CA TRP A 328 -9.28 -9.29 -2.50
C TRP A 328 -9.24 -7.94 -1.80
N HIS A 329 -8.54 -7.86 -0.67
CA HIS A 329 -8.49 -6.63 0.13
C HIS A 329 -7.75 -5.49 -0.57
N ARG A 330 -6.60 -5.75 -1.20
CA ARG A 330 -5.81 -4.69 -1.88
C ARG A 330 -6.40 -4.27 -3.22
N ALA A 331 -7.31 -5.06 -3.82
CA ALA A 331 -8.01 -4.69 -5.04
C ALA A 331 -9.27 -3.84 -4.80
N PHE A 332 -10.00 -4.10 -3.71
CA PHE A 332 -11.39 -3.62 -3.57
C PHE A 332 -11.68 -2.84 -2.28
N ALA A 333 -10.83 -2.90 -1.25
CA ALA A 333 -11.04 -2.12 -0.03
C ALA A 333 -10.66 -0.64 -0.22
N SER A 334 -11.27 0.25 0.58
CA SER A 334 -10.75 1.61 0.71
C SER A 334 -9.31 1.59 1.25
N VAL A 335 -8.50 2.53 0.78
CA VAL A 335 -7.19 2.85 1.36
C VAL A 335 -7.36 3.56 2.72
N SER A 336 -8.50 4.22 2.95
CA SER A 336 -8.82 4.84 4.24
C SER A 336 -9.21 3.80 5.29
N ARG A 337 -8.46 3.75 6.40
CA ARG A 337 -8.74 2.89 7.56
C ARG A 337 -9.80 3.50 8.50
N SER A 338 -10.84 4.10 7.92
CA SER A 338 -11.87 4.88 8.62
C SER A 338 -12.83 3.98 9.43
N PRO A 339 -13.22 4.33 10.67
CA PRO A 339 -14.26 3.62 11.41
C PRO A 339 -15.58 3.62 10.63
N GLY A 340 -16.28 2.48 10.61
CA GLY A 340 -17.54 2.33 9.86
C GLY A 340 -17.39 2.13 8.34
N THR A 341 -16.17 2.05 7.80
CA THR A 341 -15.96 1.65 6.39
C THR A 341 -16.45 0.22 6.19
N THR A 342 -17.44 0.03 5.31
CA THR A 342 -18.05 -1.27 5.03
C THR A 342 -17.05 -2.23 4.38
N ASP A 343 -16.89 -3.45 4.91
CA ASP A 343 -16.15 -4.52 4.21
C ASP A 343 -16.84 -4.84 2.88
N ILE A 344 -16.06 -5.14 1.84
CA ILE A 344 -16.58 -5.41 0.49
C ILE A 344 -17.43 -6.68 0.49
N THR A 345 -18.74 -6.51 0.33
CA THR A 345 -19.68 -7.63 0.26
C THR A 345 -19.46 -8.46 -1.01
N ALA A 346 -19.29 -7.80 -2.16
CA ALA A 346 -19.13 -8.44 -3.46
C ALA A 346 -18.58 -7.51 -4.56
N VAL A 347 -18.10 -8.06 -5.69
CA VAL A 347 -17.48 -7.31 -6.82
C VAL A 347 -17.92 -7.84 -8.20
N ALA A 348 -17.79 -7.04 -9.26
CA ALA A 348 -18.07 -7.51 -10.62
C ALA A 348 -16.92 -8.35 -11.20
N TRP A 349 -17.23 -9.27 -12.14
CA TRP A 349 -16.22 -10.07 -12.82
C TRP A 349 -15.20 -9.22 -13.59
N LYS A 350 -15.63 -8.12 -14.22
CA LYS A 350 -14.76 -7.22 -15.00
C LYS A 350 -13.54 -6.76 -14.20
N ASP A 351 -13.78 -6.29 -12.97
CA ASP A 351 -12.74 -5.76 -12.09
C ASP A 351 -11.87 -6.89 -11.54
N LEU A 352 -12.48 -8.02 -11.15
CA LEU A 352 -11.74 -9.20 -10.70
C LEU A 352 -10.86 -9.81 -11.80
N GLY A 353 -11.34 -9.89 -13.05
CA GLY A 353 -10.58 -10.41 -14.19
C GLY A 353 -9.35 -9.55 -14.49
N HIS A 354 -9.48 -8.22 -14.43
CA HIS A 354 -8.34 -7.29 -14.53
C HIS A 354 -7.32 -7.53 -13.40
N VAL A 355 -7.79 -7.64 -12.15
CA VAL A 355 -6.95 -7.91 -10.97
C VAL A 355 -6.22 -9.26 -11.11
N LEU A 356 -6.90 -10.31 -11.59
CA LEU A 356 -6.31 -11.63 -11.81
C LEU A 356 -5.28 -11.62 -12.94
N ARG A 357 -5.53 -10.92 -14.06
CA ARG A 357 -4.56 -10.71 -15.16
C ARG A 357 -3.26 -10.06 -14.65
N HIS A 358 -3.35 -9.04 -13.81
CA HIS A 358 -2.17 -8.42 -13.20
C HIS A 358 -1.50 -9.30 -12.14
N LYS A 359 -2.27 -9.92 -11.22
CA LYS A 359 -1.76 -10.82 -10.17
C LYS A 359 -1.02 -12.02 -10.76
N PHE A 360 -1.56 -12.61 -11.83
CA PHE A 360 -0.94 -13.73 -12.56
C PHE A 360 0.44 -13.34 -13.11
N THR A 361 0.50 -12.25 -13.86
CA THR A 361 1.74 -11.74 -14.48
C THR A 361 2.80 -11.45 -13.42
N LEU A 362 2.43 -10.71 -12.36
CA LEU A 362 3.32 -10.35 -11.25
C LEU A 362 3.78 -11.55 -10.40
N PHE A 363 2.92 -12.55 -10.17
CA PHE A 363 3.28 -13.69 -9.33
C PHE A 363 4.16 -14.70 -10.10
N THR A 364 3.84 -14.99 -11.35
CA THR A 364 4.54 -15.97 -12.19
C THR A 364 5.87 -15.45 -12.72
N GLY A 365 5.97 -14.14 -13.00
CA GLY A 365 7.07 -13.55 -13.76
C GLY A 365 6.95 -13.74 -15.27
N ALA A 366 5.77 -14.13 -15.77
CA ALA A 366 5.51 -14.31 -17.20
C ALA A 366 5.57 -12.99 -17.98
N ARG A 367 6.09 -13.04 -19.21
CA ARG A 367 5.97 -11.98 -20.22
C ARG A 367 4.64 -12.08 -20.96
N ARG A 368 4.10 -13.29 -21.13
CA ARG A 368 2.74 -13.51 -21.68
C ARG A 368 1.69 -13.28 -20.57
N PRO A 369 0.80 -12.27 -20.68
CA PRO A 369 -0.34 -12.10 -19.76
C PRO A 369 -1.43 -13.13 -20.05
N LEU A 370 -2.44 -13.22 -19.17
CA LEU A 370 -3.70 -13.91 -19.50
C LEU A 370 -4.39 -13.20 -20.67
N SER A 371 -4.70 -13.92 -21.75
CA SER A 371 -5.53 -13.44 -22.87
C SER A 371 -6.99 -13.25 -22.45
N ASP A 372 -7.83 -12.71 -23.33
CA ASP A 372 -9.27 -12.60 -23.05
C ASP A 372 -9.97 -13.98 -23.10
N ALA A 373 -9.45 -14.94 -23.89
CA ALA A 373 -9.90 -16.33 -23.84
C ALA A 373 -9.57 -17.00 -22.49
N ASP A 374 -8.36 -16.79 -21.97
CA ASP A 374 -7.97 -17.26 -20.63
C ASP A 374 -8.90 -16.67 -19.55
N LEU A 375 -9.24 -15.37 -19.65
CA LEU A 375 -10.18 -14.73 -18.72
C LEU A 375 -11.62 -15.25 -18.88
N ASN A 376 -12.12 -15.49 -20.09
CA ASN A 376 -13.47 -16.00 -20.31
C ASN A 376 -13.64 -17.38 -19.66
N TYR A 377 -12.70 -18.30 -19.88
CA TYR A 377 -12.66 -19.62 -19.24
C TYR A 377 -12.62 -19.53 -17.70
N LEU A 378 -11.84 -18.60 -17.14
CA LEU A 378 -11.84 -18.33 -15.69
C LEU A 378 -13.18 -17.77 -15.20
N SER A 379 -13.87 -16.98 -16.03
CA SER A 379 -15.18 -16.40 -15.70
C SER A 379 -16.28 -17.46 -15.64
N GLU A 380 -16.37 -18.34 -16.63
CA GLU A 380 -17.34 -19.44 -16.71
C GLU A 380 -17.18 -20.38 -15.51
N LYS A 381 -15.93 -20.76 -15.24
CA LYS A 381 -15.51 -21.60 -14.12
C LYS A 381 -15.88 -21.02 -12.75
N LEU A 382 -15.86 -19.70 -12.57
CA LEU A 382 -16.21 -19.05 -11.30
C LEU A 382 -17.71 -18.71 -11.19
N LEU A 383 -18.33 -18.29 -12.30
CA LEU A 383 -19.70 -17.74 -12.32
C LEU A 383 -20.80 -18.80 -12.43
N VAL A 384 -20.49 -19.99 -12.94
CA VAL A 384 -21.37 -21.18 -13.08
C VAL A 384 -22.66 -20.89 -13.89
N PRO A 385 -22.85 -21.49 -15.08
CA PRO A 385 -24.03 -21.24 -15.90
C PRO A 385 -25.33 -21.61 -15.16
N ASN A 386 -26.39 -20.82 -15.38
CA ASN A 386 -27.74 -20.88 -14.78
C ASN A 386 -28.04 -20.02 -13.54
N VAL A 387 -27.27 -18.96 -13.26
CA VAL A 387 -27.77 -17.83 -12.44
C VAL A 387 -28.18 -16.68 -13.37
N PRO A 388 -29.48 -16.34 -13.53
CA PRO A 388 -29.96 -15.37 -14.55
C PRO A 388 -29.60 -13.89 -14.30
N ASP A 389 -28.64 -13.61 -13.44
CA ASP A 389 -28.42 -12.27 -12.89
C ASP A 389 -26.93 -12.05 -12.63
N GLN A 390 -26.46 -10.80 -12.75
CA GLN A 390 -25.06 -10.42 -12.58
C GLN A 390 -24.66 -10.36 -11.10
N LYS A 391 -24.97 -11.42 -10.34
CA LYS A 391 -24.75 -11.48 -8.90
C LYS A 391 -23.27 -11.25 -8.61
N PRO A 392 -22.92 -10.16 -7.91
CA PRO A 392 -21.52 -9.81 -7.71
C PRO A 392 -20.83 -10.92 -6.90
N ILE A 393 -19.58 -11.18 -7.24
CA ILE A 393 -18.76 -12.27 -6.69
C ILE A 393 -18.42 -11.92 -5.25
N THR A 394 -18.73 -12.81 -4.30
CA THR A 394 -18.36 -12.65 -2.89
C THR A 394 -16.99 -13.27 -2.62
N PHE A 395 -16.30 -12.80 -1.56
CA PHE A 395 -15.03 -13.41 -1.13
C PHE A 395 -15.18 -14.91 -0.82
N HIS A 396 -16.34 -15.31 -0.25
CA HIS A 396 -16.66 -16.72 -0.01
C HIS A 396 -16.66 -17.53 -1.31
N ARG A 397 -17.36 -17.06 -2.35
CA ARG A 397 -17.40 -17.73 -3.66
C ARG A 397 -16.02 -17.80 -4.33
N PHE A 398 -15.20 -16.77 -4.14
CA PHE A 398 -13.85 -16.68 -4.71
C PHE A 398 -12.83 -17.62 -4.06
N ALA A 399 -12.82 -17.72 -2.71
CA ALA A 399 -11.70 -18.32 -1.98
C ALA A 399 -12.06 -19.22 -0.77
N LYS A 400 -13.35 -19.56 -0.55
CA LYS A 400 -13.77 -20.47 0.54
C LYS A 400 -14.78 -21.54 0.10
N GLN A 401 -15.54 -21.31 -0.97
CA GLN A 401 -16.47 -22.27 -1.57
C GLN A 401 -15.72 -23.23 -2.51
N ASN A 402 -16.00 -24.54 -2.43
CA ASN A 402 -15.49 -25.52 -3.39
C ASN A 402 -15.91 -25.15 -4.82
N LEU A 403 -15.02 -25.39 -5.78
CA LEU A 403 -15.21 -25.02 -7.19
C LEU A 403 -16.30 -25.84 -7.88
N ARG A 404 -16.46 -27.10 -7.48
CA ARG A 404 -17.52 -28.04 -7.89
C ARG A 404 -17.71 -29.05 -6.75
N ASP A 405 -18.81 -29.81 -6.78
CA ASP A 405 -19.12 -30.79 -5.73
C ASP A 405 -18.17 -32.02 -5.73
N ASP A 406 -17.51 -32.31 -6.85
CA ASP A 406 -16.52 -33.40 -6.98
C ASP A 406 -15.10 -33.03 -6.51
N VAL A 407 -14.87 -31.77 -6.09
CA VAL A 407 -13.53 -31.30 -5.67
C VAL A 407 -13.54 -30.60 -4.31
N SER A 408 -12.51 -30.86 -3.51
CA SER A 408 -12.33 -30.29 -2.16
C SER A 408 -11.46 -29.03 -2.15
N PHE A 409 -11.58 -28.17 -3.16
CA PHE A 409 -10.79 -26.94 -3.30
C PHE A 409 -11.60 -25.82 -3.98
N SER A 410 -11.31 -24.58 -3.64
CA SER A 410 -11.92 -23.37 -4.20
C SER A 410 -11.31 -22.93 -5.52
N PHE A 411 -11.98 -21.97 -6.19
CA PHE A 411 -11.44 -21.29 -7.38
C PHE A 411 -10.05 -20.71 -7.12
N TRP A 412 -9.87 -19.99 -6.01
CA TRP A 412 -8.61 -19.37 -5.68
C TRP A 412 -7.49 -20.39 -5.44
N GLU A 413 -7.75 -21.48 -4.71
CA GLU A 413 -6.73 -22.52 -4.45
C GLU A 413 -6.26 -23.18 -5.75
N TRP A 414 -7.18 -23.49 -6.65
CA TRP A 414 -6.88 -24.04 -7.97
C TRP A 414 -6.04 -23.06 -8.81
N PHE A 415 -6.46 -21.80 -8.89
CA PHE A 415 -5.76 -20.76 -9.67
C PHE A 415 -4.37 -20.43 -9.09
N PHE A 416 -4.27 -20.36 -7.75
CA PHE A 416 -3.01 -20.11 -7.04
C PHE A 416 -2.00 -21.25 -7.25
N ALA A 417 -2.45 -22.50 -7.17
CA ALA A 417 -1.59 -23.65 -7.42
C ALA A 417 -1.12 -23.71 -8.89
N ILE A 418 -1.93 -23.25 -9.85
CA ILE A 418 -1.50 -23.06 -11.26
C ILE A 418 -0.41 -21.98 -11.36
N MET A 419 -0.59 -20.83 -10.71
CA MET A 419 0.45 -19.78 -10.69
C MET A 419 1.76 -20.28 -10.08
N GLN A 420 1.71 -21.13 -9.03
CA GLN A 420 2.89 -21.79 -8.48
C GLN A 420 3.54 -22.78 -9.46
N LEU A 421 2.75 -23.62 -10.15
CA LEU A 421 3.23 -24.57 -11.15
C LEU A 421 3.95 -23.86 -12.31
N ILE A 422 3.38 -22.76 -12.82
CA ILE A 422 4.04 -21.94 -13.86
C ILE A 422 5.35 -21.38 -13.33
N LYS A 423 5.31 -20.67 -12.19
CA LYS A 423 6.50 -20.03 -11.58
C LYS A 423 7.66 -21.00 -11.35
N GLN A 424 7.37 -22.23 -10.91
CA GLN A 424 8.39 -23.20 -10.51
C GLN A 424 8.84 -24.13 -11.65
N LYS A 425 7.97 -24.44 -12.63
CA LYS A 425 8.22 -25.51 -13.62
C LYS A 425 7.93 -25.12 -15.07
N LEU A 426 6.88 -24.32 -15.32
CA LEU A 426 6.33 -24.15 -16.68
C LEU A 426 6.48 -22.74 -17.28
N LEU A 427 7.20 -21.81 -16.63
CA LEU A 427 7.33 -20.41 -17.05
C LEU A 427 7.71 -20.26 -18.54
N LYS A 428 8.74 -20.98 -19.01
CA LYS A 428 9.13 -20.98 -20.43
C LYS A 428 8.05 -21.58 -21.34
N PHE A 429 7.38 -22.65 -20.92
CA PHE A 429 6.30 -23.25 -21.71
C PHE A 429 5.11 -22.28 -21.86
N TRP A 430 4.81 -21.50 -20.83
CA TRP A 430 3.77 -20.48 -20.86
C TRP A 430 4.14 -19.32 -21.81
N ASP A 431 5.31 -18.71 -21.59
CA ASP A 431 5.79 -17.54 -22.34
C ASP A 431 5.95 -17.79 -23.85
N GLU A 432 6.49 -18.94 -24.23
CA GLU A 432 6.72 -19.30 -25.64
C GLU A 432 5.44 -19.85 -26.32
N GLY A 433 4.29 -19.80 -25.63
CA GLY A 433 2.99 -20.30 -26.12
C GLY A 433 2.93 -21.83 -26.29
N TRP A 434 3.83 -22.59 -25.67
CA TRP A 434 3.85 -24.05 -25.72
C TRP A 434 2.75 -24.67 -24.84
N LEU A 435 2.32 -23.93 -23.82
CA LEU A 435 1.26 -24.26 -22.88
C LEU A 435 0.01 -23.43 -23.19
N VAL A 436 -1.07 -24.09 -23.63
CA VAL A 436 -2.39 -23.45 -23.82
C VAL A 436 -2.94 -23.09 -22.43
N GLY A 437 -2.93 -24.05 -21.51
CA GLY A 437 -3.20 -23.82 -20.10
C GLY A 437 -4.69 -23.78 -19.76
N PHE A 438 -5.35 -22.64 -19.95
CA PHE A 438 -6.72 -22.38 -19.52
C PHE A 438 -7.75 -22.81 -20.57
N ILE A 439 -7.93 -24.13 -20.70
CA ILE A 439 -8.89 -24.76 -21.62
C ILE A 439 -9.47 -26.01 -20.96
N SER A 440 -10.77 -26.27 -21.15
CA SER A 440 -11.42 -27.44 -20.53
C SER A 440 -10.94 -28.75 -21.18
N LYS A 441 -11.17 -29.89 -20.53
CA LYS A 441 -10.93 -31.20 -21.16
C LYS A 441 -11.70 -31.36 -22.47
N HIS A 442 -12.94 -30.84 -22.54
CA HIS A 442 -13.83 -30.98 -23.69
C HIS A 442 -13.31 -30.19 -24.89
N ASP A 443 -13.05 -28.90 -24.71
CA ASP A 443 -12.67 -28.00 -25.81
C ASP A 443 -11.25 -28.28 -26.29
N ALA A 444 -10.38 -28.74 -25.38
CA ALA A 444 -9.08 -29.30 -25.72
C ALA A 444 -9.20 -30.52 -26.65
N SER A 445 -10.08 -31.47 -26.31
CA SER A 445 -10.35 -32.62 -27.18
C SER A 445 -10.91 -32.19 -28.54
N GLN A 446 -11.91 -31.31 -28.58
CA GLN A 446 -12.49 -30.82 -29.84
C GLN A 446 -11.46 -30.11 -30.71
N SER A 447 -10.65 -29.20 -30.14
CA SER A 447 -9.62 -28.47 -30.86
C SER A 447 -8.57 -29.40 -31.50
N MET A 448 -8.09 -30.40 -30.76
CA MET A 448 -7.16 -31.40 -31.32
C MET A 448 -7.79 -32.28 -32.40
N MET A 449 -9.05 -32.72 -32.23
CA MET A 449 -9.75 -33.53 -33.25
C MET A 449 -9.98 -32.76 -34.55
N MET A 450 -10.28 -31.46 -34.47
CA MET A 450 -10.41 -30.57 -35.63
C MET A 450 -9.08 -30.23 -36.31
N SER A 451 -7.93 -30.60 -35.71
CA SER A 451 -6.62 -30.37 -36.32
C SER A 451 -6.41 -31.26 -37.55
N SER A 452 -5.94 -30.66 -38.64
CA SER A 452 -5.57 -31.37 -39.87
C SER A 452 -4.36 -32.30 -39.71
N HIS A 453 -3.60 -32.15 -38.63
CA HIS A 453 -2.41 -32.94 -38.32
C HIS A 453 -2.50 -33.51 -36.90
N SER A 454 -1.88 -34.68 -36.67
CA SER A 454 -1.68 -35.23 -35.33
C SER A 454 -0.98 -34.18 -34.45
N THR A 455 -1.65 -33.78 -33.38
CA THR A 455 -1.21 -32.69 -32.50
C THR A 455 -1.41 -33.05 -31.03
N PHE A 456 -0.60 -32.44 -30.16
CA PHE A 456 -0.76 -32.48 -28.71
C PHE A 456 -0.85 -31.07 -28.15
N LEU A 457 -1.53 -30.90 -27.03
CA LEU A 457 -1.57 -29.66 -26.26
C LEU A 457 -1.34 -29.90 -24.77
N LEU A 458 -0.95 -28.84 -24.08
CA LEU A 458 -0.74 -28.82 -22.64
C LEU A 458 -1.83 -27.94 -22.00
N ARG A 459 -2.50 -28.45 -20.97
CA ARG A 459 -3.55 -27.73 -20.23
C ARG A 459 -3.46 -27.97 -18.73
N PHE A 460 -4.01 -27.08 -17.93
CA PHE A 460 -4.11 -27.31 -16.49
C PHE A 460 -5.19 -28.35 -16.15
N SER A 461 -5.03 -29.02 -15.01
CA SER A 461 -6.03 -29.98 -14.53
C SER A 461 -7.24 -29.29 -13.89
N ASP A 462 -8.41 -29.88 -14.08
CA ASP A 462 -9.70 -29.44 -13.53
C ASP A 462 -10.12 -30.21 -12.27
N THR A 463 -9.39 -31.26 -11.92
CA THR A 463 -9.66 -32.18 -10.80
C THR A 463 -8.50 -32.26 -9.80
N GLN A 464 -7.36 -31.65 -10.11
CA GLN A 464 -6.15 -31.66 -9.28
C GLN A 464 -5.50 -30.28 -9.31
N THR A 465 -5.24 -29.70 -8.15
CA THR A 465 -4.60 -28.38 -8.03
C THR A 465 -3.12 -28.46 -8.44
N GLY A 466 -2.61 -27.43 -9.12
CA GLY A 466 -1.18 -27.30 -9.43
C GLY A 466 -0.60 -28.40 -10.31
N ALA A 467 -1.41 -28.96 -11.21
CA ALA A 467 -0.99 -30.02 -12.14
C ALA A 467 -1.30 -29.68 -13.62
N VAL A 468 -0.45 -30.19 -14.53
CA VAL A 468 -0.59 -30.07 -16.00
C VAL A 468 -0.87 -31.45 -16.62
N SER A 469 -1.83 -31.52 -17.53
CA SER A 469 -2.11 -32.72 -18.33
C SER A 469 -1.69 -32.49 -19.79
N ILE A 470 -1.23 -33.57 -20.43
CA ILE A 470 -0.96 -33.60 -21.87
C ILE A 470 -2.16 -34.23 -22.56
N GLY A 471 -2.84 -33.46 -23.40
CA GLY A 471 -3.83 -33.98 -24.35
C GLY A 471 -3.15 -34.28 -25.68
N PHE A 472 -3.52 -35.37 -26.35
CA PHE A 472 -3.11 -35.70 -27.72
C PHE A 472 -4.20 -36.50 -28.42
N VAL A 473 -4.15 -36.55 -29.75
CA VAL A 473 -5.03 -37.41 -30.56
C VAL A 473 -4.20 -38.53 -31.17
N CYS A 474 -4.72 -39.76 -31.07
CA CYS A 474 -4.31 -40.87 -31.94
C CYS A 474 -5.43 -41.16 -32.92
N GLU A 475 -5.08 -41.75 -34.06
CA GLU A 475 -6.03 -42.42 -34.93
C GLU A 475 -6.11 -43.90 -34.48
N ASP A 476 -7.31 -44.48 -34.50
CA ASP A 476 -7.52 -45.92 -34.25
C ASP A 476 -7.40 -46.74 -35.55
N ASP A 477 -7.61 -48.06 -35.46
CA ASP A 477 -7.47 -48.97 -36.61
C ASP A 477 -8.49 -48.69 -37.74
N ASP A 478 -9.58 -47.97 -37.45
CA ASP A 478 -10.60 -47.49 -38.41
C ASP A 478 -10.33 -46.03 -38.87
N GLY A 479 -9.18 -45.46 -38.49
CA GLY A 479 -8.76 -44.09 -38.83
C GLY A 479 -9.53 -42.97 -38.12
N GLN A 480 -10.28 -43.28 -37.06
CA GLN A 480 -11.02 -42.28 -36.28
C GLN A 480 -10.12 -41.60 -35.25
N LYS A 481 -10.24 -40.27 -35.14
CA LYS A 481 -9.43 -39.43 -34.23
C LYS A 481 -9.95 -39.50 -32.79
N VAL A 482 -9.27 -40.26 -31.94
CA VAL A 482 -9.60 -40.44 -30.52
C VAL A 482 -8.72 -39.56 -29.63
N PRO A 483 -9.29 -38.64 -28.80
CA PRO A 483 -8.53 -37.72 -27.96
C PRO A 483 -8.20 -38.31 -26.58
N PHE A 484 -6.93 -38.60 -26.35
CA PHE A 484 -6.38 -39.08 -25.08
C PHE A 484 -5.86 -37.93 -24.22
N HIS A 485 -5.93 -38.09 -22.89
CA HIS A 485 -5.38 -37.14 -21.91
C HIS A 485 -4.60 -37.92 -20.86
N LEU A 486 -3.31 -37.62 -20.68
CA LEU A 486 -2.50 -38.26 -19.63
C LEU A 486 -2.94 -37.81 -18.23
N ALA A 487 -2.71 -38.68 -17.25
CA ALA A 487 -2.82 -38.33 -15.84
C ALA A 487 -2.04 -37.04 -15.53
N PRO A 488 -2.59 -36.07 -14.78
CA PRO A 488 -1.93 -34.79 -14.58
C PRO A 488 -0.64 -34.91 -13.76
N PHE A 489 0.39 -34.19 -14.20
CA PHE A 489 1.68 -34.11 -13.52
C PHE A 489 1.71 -32.89 -12.60
N SER A 490 1.86 -33.12 -11.29
CA SER A 490 2.05 -32.07 -10.29
C SER A 490 3.50 -31.58 -10.27
N ILE A 491 3.77 -30.53 -9.48
CA ILE A 491 5.14 -30.02 -9.26
C ILE A 491 6.11 -31.15 -8.85
N LYS A 492 5.68 -32.07 -7.98
CA LYS A 492 6.49 -33.21 -7.50
C LYS A 492 6.85 -34.19 -8.62
N ASP A 493 5.93 -34.43 -9.54
CA ASP A 493 6.18 -35.29 -10.70
C ASP A 493 7.16 -34.63 -11.68
N LEU A 494 7.10 -33.30 -11.77
CA LEU A 494 8.03 -32.47 -12.56
C LEU A 494 9.38 -32.19 -11.86
N ASP A 495 9.52 -32.49 -10.56
CA ASP A 495 10.81 -32.63 -9.88
C ASP A 495 11.52 -33.93 -10.27
N GLN A 496 10.78 -35.04 -10.35
CA GLN A 496 11.33 -36.36 -10.72
C GLN A 496 11.72 -36.46 -12.20
N LEU A 497 10.89 -35.92 -13.09
CA LEU A 497 11.12 -35.92 -14.54
C LEU A 497 10.45 -34.70 -15.18
N SER A 498 11.24 -33.83 -15.80
CA SER A 498 10.73 -32.56 -16.35
C SER A 498 9.71 -32.77 -17.47
N LEU A 499 8.85 -31.77 -17.72
CA LEU A 499 7.81 -31.88 -18.75
C LEU A 499 8.40 -32.12 -20.16
N ALA A 500 9.56 -31.53 -20.45
CA ALA A 500 10.28 -31.77 -21.72
C ALA A 500 10.74 -33.22 -21.85
N GLN A 501 11.29 -33.81 -20.79
CA GLN A 501 11.69 -35.22 -20.77
C GLN A 501 10.48 -36.15 -20.83
N ARG A 502 9.37 -35.83 -20.13
CA ARG A 502 8.11 -36.57 -20.21
C ARG A 502 7.60 -36.59 -21.66
N ILE A 503 7.53 -35.44 -22.34
CA ILE A 503 7.15 -35.36 -23.76
C ILE A 503 8.08 -36.21 -24.64
N ALA A 504 9.41 -36.03 -24.54
CA ALA A 504 10.37 -36.75 -25.38
C ALA A 504 10.43 -38.27 -25.13
N SER A 505 10.13 -38.70 -23.90
CA SER A 505 10.10 -40.11 -23.51
C SER A 505 8.81 -40.83 -23.93
N CYS A 506 7.68 -40.12 -24.01
CA CYS A 506 6.35 -40.67 -24.27
C CYS A 506 6.27 -41.19 -25.72
N PRO A 507 6.16 -42.52 -25.95
CA PRO A 507 6.17 -43.08 -27.31
C PRO A 507 5.13 -42.47 -28.24
N GLN A 508 3.93 -42.23 -27.71
CA GLN A 508 2.78 -41.67 -28.43
C GLN A 508 3.01 -40.24 -28.94
N LEU A 509 3.97 -39.50 -28.38
CA LEU A 509 4.25 -38.11 -28.76
C LEU A 509 5.42 -37.95 -29.74
N LYS A 510 6.17 -39.02 -30.04
CA LYS A 510 7.41 -38.95 -30.84
C LYS A 510 7.18 -38.51 -32.29
N GLU A 511 6.03 -38.84 -32.85
CA GLU A 511 5.65 -38.55 -34.24
C GLU A 511 4.70 -37.33 -34.34
N ILE A 512 4.22 -36.85 -33.19
CA ILE A 512 3.24 -35.77 -33.09
C ILE A 512 3.93 -34.41 -33.08
N LYS A 513 3.83 -33.67 -34.19
CA LYS A 513 4.31 -32.28 -34.26
C LYS A 513 3.45 -31.37 -33.38
N ARG A 514 4.07 -30.39 -32.72
CA ARG A 514 3.34 -29.33 -32.00
C ARG A 514 2.47 -28.55 -32.98
N GLY A 515 1.18 -28.39 -32.65
CA GLY A 515 0.27 -27.52 -33.38
C GLY A 515 0.67 -26.05 -33.19
N SER A 516 1.38 -25.48 -34.15
CA SER A 516 1.84 -24.07 -34.12
C SER A 516 0.77 -23.08 -34.65
N ALA A 517 -0.51 -23.46 -34.60
CA ALA A 517 -1.64 -22.73 -35.20
C ALA A 517 -2.94 -22.89 -34.38
N MET A 518 -2.85 -22.67 -33.06
CA MET A 518 -3.97 -22.72 -32.11
C MET A 518 -3.92 -21.56 -31.09
N LEU A 519 -3.62 -20.36 -31.59
CA LEU A 519 -3.80 -19.05 -30.96
C LEU A 519 -4.27 -18.06 -32.03
#